data_AF-A0A845UYP1-F1
#
_entry.id   AF-A0A845UYP1-F1
#
_cell.length_a   1.000
_cell.length_b   1.000
_cell.length_c   1.000
_cell.angle_alpha   90.00
_cell.angle_beta   90.00
_cell.angle_gamma   90.00
#
_symmetry.space_group_name_H-M   'P 1'
#
loop_
_entity.id
_entity.type
_entity.pdbx_description
1 polymer ?
#
loop_
_entity_poly.entity_id
_entity_poly.type
_entity_poly.pdbx_seq_one_letter_code
_entity_poly.pdbx_strand_id
1 'polypeptide(L)'
;MTTDLEQLREQMRDIIYASPQAGVLEEQHVENWINRVLDIEPDRALWHCIRLHGSGGSEVGPLSKSLRGEANNFTSAHQIVAGKLCIIPPGRGDEHTRRGQVLEDLVRTVFEDQMAGRGYKLKRLTDEREQLIENAENDKYFWMRSSLDEFYEVTFPDGETVERWVVDFKCPSQDMMSKYVSNTKKIMEATETETDLDYVMPNEDTRKAFGWDEAPEFDDYIYQLHHYREDADIKGVQVDRTVLATFDYMRASVTMFDIEYDPKVVADIVEANEYYWNDYVLKGKVPPSEKKPAIDPEEVPEEIQEAASDFLRFKTAEKEFGKLAAAKREVLEDYAAKAGSLGENKLKLAGADITAKLLPDEELAETRLAELGLGDAEIDALRKVGDYDTKKVKTLWHGLVTAFSILEEGVSEGSKPKVQDAMSSIKELGEKLPQKKKGALDAKKLREALLSFGEDPNCFFKEELSTAVARGKSTERDLIQDDVLGKIEELEDTLKRAEPVMGPSI
;
A
#
# COMPACT_ATOMS: atom_id res chain seq x y z
N MET A 1 24.95 -29.05 6.28
CA MET A 1 23.83 -28.13 5.99
C MET A 1 22.48 -28.81 6.22
N THR A 2 22.18 -29.99 5.63
CA THR A 2 20.91 -30.70 5.91
C THR A 2 20.74 -31.12 7.38
N THR A 3 21.81 -31.51 8.05
CA THR A 3 21.78 -31.88 9.49
C THR A 3 21.48 -30.70 10.42
N ASP A 4 21.72 -29.47 9.96
CA ASP A 4 21.55 -28.24 10.74
C ASP A 4 20.08 -27.79 10.74
N LEU A 5 19.44 -27.85 9.57
CA LEU A 5 18.02 -27.50 9.43
C LEU A 5 17.07 -28.48 10.13
N GLU A 6 17.40 -29.77 10.14
CA GLU A 6 16.55 -30.75 10.84
C GLU A 6 16.67 -30.60 12.36
N GLN A 7 17.87 -30.34 12.88
CA GLN A 7 18.07 -30.01 14.29
C GLN A 7 17.34 -28.71 14.67
N LEU A 8 17.43 -27.68 13.83
CA LEU A 8 16.69 -26.43 14.03
C LEU A 8 15.17 -26.66 14.04
N ARG A 9 14.65 -27.49 13.13
CA ARG A 9 13.23 -27.88 13.09
C ARG A 9 12.80 -28.60 14.37
N GLU A 10 13.62 -29.52 14.88
CA GLU A 10 13.36 -30.22 16.16
C GLU A 10 13.31 -29.22 17.32
N GLN A 11 14.27 -28.30 17.41
CA GLN A 11 14.26 -27.22 18.41
C GLN A 11 13.02 -26.32 18.30
N MET A 12 12.60 -25.98 17.08
CA MET A 12 11.36 -25.20 16.88
C MET A 12 10.15 -25.95 17.41
N ARG A 13 10.02 -27.26 17.11
CA ARG A 13 8.92 -28.10 17.63
C ARG A 13 8.92 -28.13 19.16
N ASP A 14 10.09 -28.32 19.78
CA ASP A 14 10.21 -28.35 21.24
C ASP A 14 9.74 -27.03 21.87
N ILE A 15 10.13 -25.89 21.30
CA ILE A 15 9.69 -24.58 21.80
C ILE A 15 8.18 -24.39 21.57
N ILE A 16 7.65 -24.73 20.39
CA ILE A 16 6.22 -24.57 20.08
C ILE A 16 5.37 -25.42 21.02
N TYR A 17 5.75 -26.68 21.26
CA TYR A 17 5.02 -27.59 22.15
C TYR A 17 5.24 -27.33 23.64
N ALA A 18 6.17 -26.45 24.01
CA ALA A 18 6.28 -25.90 25.36
C ALA A 18 5.35 -24.69 25.59
N SER A 19 4.67 -24.18 24.55
CA SER A 19 3.78 -23.02 24.69
C SER A 19 2.51 -23.33 25.49
N PRO A 20 1.88 -22.33 26.14
CA PRO A 20 0.66 -22.53 26.92
C PRO A 20 -0.51 -23.15 26.12
N GLN A 21 -0.57 -22.88 24.82
CA GLN A 21 -1.60 -23.35 23.90
C GLN A 21 -1.26 -24.68 23.20
N ALA A 22 -0.15 -25.34 23.55
CA ALA A 22 0.30 -26.56 22.86
C ALA A 22 -0.79 -27.64 22.75
N GLY A 23 -1.65 -27.78 23.76
CA GLY A 23 -2.74 -28.76 23.78
C GLY A 23 -3.87 -28.54 22.77
N VAL A 24 -3.91 -27.38 22.11
CA VAL A 24 -4.93 -27.03 21.10
C VAL A 24 -4.34 -26.77 19.71
N LEU A 25 -3.03 -26.95 19.53
CA LEU A 25 -2.39 -26.80 18.23
C LEU A 25 -2.66 -28.04 17.34
N GLU A 26 -2.94 -27.79 16.06
CA GLU A 26 -3.01 -28.86 15.07
C GLU A 26 -1.61 -29.10 14.46
N GLU A 27 -1.14 -30.34 14.48
CA GLU A 27 0.19 -30.72 13.96
C GLU A 27 0.41 -30.23 12.51
N GLN A 28 -0.62 -30.29 11.67
CA GLN A 28 -0.51 -29.83 10.29
C GLN A 28 -0.27 -28.31 10.18
N HIS A 29 -0.87 -27.51 11.07
CA HIS A 29 -0.63 -26.07 11.13
C HIS A 29 0.79 -25.78 11.61
N VAL A 30 1.24 -26.46 12.66
CA VAL A 30 2.61 -26.33 13.19
C VAL A 30 3.65 -26.63 12.11
N GLU A 31 3.50 -27.73 11.37
CA GLU A 31 4.45 -28.08 10.31
C GLU A 31 4.48 -27.08 9.15
N ASN A 32 3.31 -26.62 8.72
CA ASN A 32 3.22 -25.61 7.68
C ASN A 32 3.85 -24.29 8.14
N TRP A 33 3.63 -23.93 9.39
CA TRP A 33 4.19 -22.74 10.01
C TRP A 33 5.72 -22.82 10.07
N ILE A 34 6.28 -23.91 10.60
CA ILE A 34 7.74 -24.13 10.69
C ILE A 34 8.40 -24.06 9.31
N ASN A 35 7.84 -24.79 8.33
CA ASN A 35 8.35 -24.79 6.97
C ASN A 35 8.38 -23.39 6.37
N ARG A 36 7.34 -22.59 6.65
CA ARG A 36 7.28 -21.21 6.17
C ARG A 36 8.30 -20.31 6.86
N VAL A 37 8.47 -20.42 8.18
CA VAL A 37 9.47 -19.62 8.92
C VAL A 37 10.88 -19.92 8.41
N LEU A 38 11.23 -21.19 8.20
CA LEU A 38 12.53 -21.59 7.66
C LEU A 38 12.77 -21.10 6.22
N ASP A 39 11.71 -20.94 5.41
CA ASP A 39 11.80 -20.39 4.05
C ASP A 39 12.02 -18.87 4.03
N ILE A 40 11.54 -18.14 5.04
CA ILE A 40 11.57 -16.67 5.03
C ILE A 40 12.68 -16.06 5.89
N GLU A 41 12.87 -16.56 7.12
CA GLU A 41 13.76 -15.98 8.13
C GLU A 41 14.37 -17.09 9.02
N PRO A 42 15.18 -18.00 8.45
CA PRO A 42 15.75 -19.12 9.21
C PRO A 42 16.62 -18.65 10.39
N ASP A 43 17.32 -17.52 10.26
CA ASP A 43 18.19 -16.95 11.30
C ASP A 43 17.41 -16.47 12.53
N ARG A 44 16.10 -16.23 12.39
CA ARG A 44 15.20 -15.78 13.48
C ARG A 44 14.16 -16.83 13.84
N ALA A 45 14.32 -18.07 13.39
CA ALA A 45 13.28 -19.10 13.52
C ALA A 45 12.92 -19.39 14.99
N LEU A 46 13.92 -19.51 15.87
CA LEU A 46 13.69 -19.74 17.31
C LEU A 46 13.03 -18.52 17.99
N TRP A 47 13.41 -17.30 17.58
CA TRP A 47 12.78 -16.08 18.08
C TRP A 47 11.28 -16.03 17.75
N HIS A 48 10.90 -16.41 16.52
CA HIS A 48 9.48 -16.53 16.15
C HIS A 48 8.75 -17.58 16.98
N CYS A 49 9.38 -18.71 17.31
CA CYS A 49 8.78 -19.75 18.16
C CYS A 49 8.54 -19.24 19.59
N ILE A 50 9.52 -18.54 20.18
CA ILE A 50 9.40 -17.95 21.52
C ILE A 50 8.25 -16.94 21.57
N ARG A 51 8.04 -16.17 20.50
CA ARG A 51 6.91 -15.22 20.42
C ARG A 51 5.53 -15.87 20.41
N LEU A 52 5.42 -17.17 20.16
CA LEU A 52 4.13 -17.87 20.26
C LEU A 52 3.65 -18.01 21.71
N HIS A 53 4.54 -17.87 22.70
CA HIS A 53 4.23 -18.09 24.11
C HIS A 53 3.46 -16.95 24.78
N GLY A 54 3.34 -15.81 24.11
CA GLY A 54 2.72 -14.62 24.67
C GLY A 54 2.45 -13.54 23.63
N SER A 55 1.78 -12.47 24.04
CA SER A 55 1.64 -11.25 23.25
C SER A 55 2.87 -10.36 23.42
N GLY A 56 3.43 -9.94 22.29
CA GLY A 56 4.52 -8.97 22.24
C GLY A 56 4.03 -7.52 22.32
N GLY A 57 4.93 -6.59 22.65
CA GLY A 57 4.59 -5.16 22.71
C GLY A 57 4.00 -4.60 21.40
N SER A 58 4.45 -5.08 20.24
CA SER A 58 3.91 -4.70 18.92
C SER A 58 2.50 -5.24 18.63
N GLU A 59 1.97 -6.14 19.47
CA GLU A 59 0.69 -6.82 19.28
C GLU A 59 -0.40 -6.26 20.21
N VAL A 60 -0.02 -5.69 21.36
CA VAL A 60 -1.00 -5.28 22.38
C VAL A 60 -1.83 -4.05 22.00
N GLY A 61 -1.27 -3.10 21.24
CA GLY A 61 -2.01 -1.94 20.72
C GLY A 61 -3.15 -2.38 19.79
N PRO A 62 -2.85 -3.16 18.74
CA PRO A 62 -3.88 -3.74 17.88
C PRO A 62 -4.93 -4.57 18.65
N LEU A 63 -4.53 -5.44 19.57
CA LEU A 63 -5.48 -6.23 20.37
C LEU A 63 -6.42 -5.33 21.19
N SER A 64 -5.89 -4.28 21.81
CA SER A 64 -6.70 -3.34 22.62
C SER A 64 -7.72 -2.60 21.75
N LYS A 65 -7.31 -2.16 20.56
CA LYS A 65 -8.20 -1.54 19.56
C LYS A 65 -9.29 -2.50 19.09
N SER A 66 -8.93 -3.73 18.76
CA SER A 66 -9.87 -4.77 18.35
C SER A 66 -10.94 -5.04 19.41
N LEU A 67 -10.56 -5.05 20.71
CA LEU A 67 -11.52 -5.25 21.80
C LEU A 67 -12.56 -4.11 21.86
N ARG A 68 -12.13 -2.87 21.59
CA ARG A 68 -13.01 -1.69 21.52
C ARG A 68 -13.81 -1.60 20.21
N GLY A 69 -13.63 -2.54 19.28
CA GLY A 69 -14.28 -2.54 17.97
C GLY A 69 -13.65 -1.56 16.98
N GLU A 70 -12.46 -1.06 17.27
CA GLU A 70 -11.67 -0.21 16.37
C GLU A 70 -10.85 -1.06 15.41
N ALA A 71 -10.75 -0.62 14.15
CA ALA A 71 -9.91 -1.28 13.16
C ALA A 71 -8.46 -0.77 13.28
N ASN A 72 -7.48 -1.69 13.24
CA ASN A 72 -6.07 -1.34 13.10
C ASN A 72 -5.61 -1.49 11.63
N ASN A 73 -4.73 -0.59 11.18
CA ASN A 73 -4.31 -0.54 9.78
C ASN A 73 -3.24 -1.58 9.41
N PHE A 74 -2.56 -2.16 10.41
CA PHE A 74 -1.41 -3.04 10.22
C PHE A 74 -1.73 -4.51 10.49
N THR A 75 -2.52 -4.79 11.53
CA THR A 75 -2.89 -6.16 11.93
C THR A 75 -4.26 -6.16 12.62
N SER A 76 -4.79 -7.33 12.96
CA SER A 76 -6.07 -7.50 13.67
C SER A 76 -5.94 -8.57 14.73
N ALA A 77 -6.85 -8.58 15.71
CA ALA A 77 -6.89 -9.66 16.71
C ALA A 77 -7.06 -11.05 16.06
N HIS A 78 -7.81 -11.14 14.96
CA HIS A 78 -7.92 -12.36 14.16
C HIS A 78 -6.56 -12.86 13.69
N GLN A 79 -5.76 -12.00 13.07
CA GLN A 79 -4.44 -12.37 12.54
C GLN A 79 -3.45 -12.71 13.66
N ILE A 80 -3.45 -11.93 14.76
CA ILE A 80 -2.57 -12.17 15.89
C ILE A 80 -2.87 -13.53 16.52
N VAL A 81 -4.14 -13.80 16.85
CA VAL A 81 -4.54 -15.08 17.45
C VAL A 81 -4.29 -16.26 16.50
N ALA A 82 -4.62 -16.12 15.21
CA ALA A 82 -4.32 -17.15 14.22
C ALA A 82 -2.81 -17.42 14.09
N GLY A 83 -1.98 -16.38 14.27
CA GLY A 83 -0.53 -16.50 14.38
C GLY A 83 -0.10 -17.31 15.60
N LYS A 84 -0.66 -17.03 16.78
CA LYS A 84 -0.39 -17.80 18.02
C LYS A 84 -0.78 -19.28 17.91
N LEU A 85 -1.79 -19.58 17.09
CA LEU A 85 -2.26 -20.95 16.81
C LEU A 85 -1.50 -21.64 15.66
N CYS A 86 -0.42 -21.06 15.16
CA CYS A 86 0.35 -21.55 14.01
C CYS A 86 -0.45 -21.68 12.70
N ILE A 87 -1.65 -21.08 12.61
CA ILE A 87 -2.48 -21.11 11.40
C ILE A 87 -1.90 -20.18 10.35
N ILE A 88 -1.46 -18.98 10.78
CA ILE A 88 -0.86 -17.97 9.91
C ILE A 88 0.62 -17.82 10.28
N PRO A 89 1.56 -18.13 9.37
CA PRO A 89 2.98 -17.87 9.60
C PRO A 89 3.33 -16.39 9.51
N PRO A 90 4.46 -15.95 10.10
CA PRO A 90 4.97 -14.59 9.92
C PRO A 90 5.15 -14.27 8.42
N GLY A 91 4.91 -13.01 8.08
CA GLY A 91 5.18 -12.48 6.73
C GLY A 91 6.66 -12.13 6.53
N ARG A 92 7.10 -11.94 5.28
CA ARG A 92 8.46 -11.47 4.96
C ARG A 92 8.76 -10.03 5.39
N GLY A 93 7.78 -9.34 5.99
CA GLY A 93 7.78 -7.89 6.11
C GLY A 93 7.61 -7.21 4.75
N ASP A 94 7.12 -5.97 4.79
CA ASP A 94 7.14 -5.08 3.64
C ASP A 94 8.46 -4.27 3.59
N GLU A 95 8.56 -3.35 2.63
CA GLU A 95 9.72 -2.46 2.51
C GLU A 95 9.95 -1.59 3.75
N HIS A 96 8.88 -1.27 4.50
CA HIS A 96 8.96 -0.45 5.71
C HIS A 96 9.54 -1.24 6.88
N THR A 97 9.07 -2.47 7.08
CA THR A 97 9.57 -3.39 8.11
C THR A 97 11.05 -3.71 7.87
N ARG A 98 11.41 -4.04 6.62
CA ARG A 98 12.81 -4.33 6.24
C ARG A 98 13.72 -3.13 6.45
N ARG A 99 13.24 -1.90 6.16
CA ARG A 99 14.00 -0.67 6.43
C ARG A 99 14.32 -0.54 7.91
N GLY A 100 13.35 -0.78 8.79
CA GLY A 100 13.56 -0.78 10.24
C GLY A 100 14.67 -1.75 10.66
N GLN A 101 14.54 -3.01 10.27
CA GLN A 101 15.50 -4.07 10.61
C GLN A 101 16.94 -3.76 10.15
N VAL A 102 17.10 -3.22 8.94
CA VAL A 102 18.43 -2.93 8.37
C VAL A 102 19.08 -1.71 9.03
N LEU A 103 18.28 -0.74 9.47
CA LEU A 103 18.79 0.52 10.00
C LEU A 103 18.89 0.56 11.52
N GLU A 104 18.34 -0.41 12.24
CA GLU A 104 18.24 -0.40 13.70
C GLU A 104 19.59 -0.11 14.40
N ASP A 105 20.67 -0.79 14.00
CA ASP A 105 22.02 -0.55 14.56
C ASP A 105 22.54 0.86 14.30
N LEU A 106 22.23 1.42 13.13
CA LEU A 106 22.57 2.80 12.80
C LEU A 106 21.76 3.77 13.67
N VAL A 107 20.44 3.55 13.81
CA VAL A 107 19.58 4.41 14.65
C VAL A 107 20.07 4.42 16.08
N ARG A 108 20.41 3.25 16.61
CA ARG A 108 20.97 3.09 17.96
C ARG A 108 22.26 3.91 18.13
N THR A 109 23.19 3.78 17.18
CA THR A 109 24.46 4.55 17.20
C THR A 109 24.19 6.06 17.17
N VAL A 110 23.29 6.52 16.29
CA VAL A 110 22.96 7.95 16.17
C VAL A 110 22.28 8.46 17.44
N PHE A 111 21.39 7.67 18.06
CA PHE A 111 20.77 8.00 19.35
C PHE A 111 21.83 8.19 20.44
N GLU A 112 22.76 7.25 20.57
CA GLU A 112 23.81 7.31 21.59
C GLU A 112 24.73 8.52 21.39
N ASP A 113 25.16 8.78 20.15
CA ASP A 113 25.99 9.93 19.81
C ASP A 113 25.25 11.25 20.09
N GLN A 114 23.97 11.33 19.76
CA GLN A 114 23.15 12.52 20.00
C GLN A 114 22.93 12.78 21.49
N MET A 115 22.68 11.73 22.28
CA MET A 115 22.57 11.83 23.74
C MET A 115 23.89 12.26 24.37
N ALA A 116 25.01 11.69 23.95
CA ALA A 116 26.34 12.11 24.40
C ALA A 116 26.63 13.58 24.05
N GLY A 117 26.24 14.02 22.85
CA GLY A 117 26.35 15.42 22.42
C GLY A 117 25.52 16.40 23.27
N ARG A 118 24.45 15.91 23.90
CA ARG A 118 23.62 16.67 24.88
C ARG A 118 24.14 16.57 26.32
N GLY A 119 25.24 15.86 26.56
CA GLY A 119 25.88 15.72 27.87
C GLY A 119 25.41 14.53 28.71
N TYR A 120 24.50 13.69 28.19
CA TYR A 120 24.08 12.46 28.86
C TYR A 120 25.17 11.39 28.75
N LYS A 121 25.21 10.46 29.72
CA LYS A 121 26.02 9.25 29.64
C LYS A 121 25.10 8.05 29.64
N LEU A 122 25.27 7.20 28.64
CA LEU A 122 24.48 5.98 28.46
C LEU A 122 25.32 4.75 28.79
N LYS A 123 24.72 3.82 29.51
CA LYS A 123 25.25 2.47 29.70
C LYS A 123 24.16 1.47 29.31
N ARG A 124 24.40 0.70 28.26
CA ARG A 124 23.51 -0.40 27.88
C ARG A 124 23.44 -1.43 28.99
N LEU A 125 22.24 -1.86 29.32
CA LEU A 125 21.93 -2.88 30.30
C LEU A 125 21.50 -4.18 29.61
N THR A 126 22.26 -4.62 28.59
CA THR A 126 21.91 -5.75 27.71
C THR A 126 21.64 -7.05 28.49
N ASP A 127 22.49 -7.40 29.45
CA ASP A 127 22.29 -8.60 30.27
C ASP A 127 21.03 -8.50 31.13
N GLU A 128 20.75 -7.33 31.74
CA GLU A 128 19.52 -7.12 32.52
C GLU A 128 18.28 -7.19 31.62
N ARG A 129 18.31 -6.57 30.44
CA ARG A 129 17.23 -6.64 29.44
C ARG A 129 16.92 -8.09 29.09
N GLU A 130 17.92 -8.83 28.64
CA GLU A 130 17.72 -10.19 28.15
C GLU A 130 17.34 -11.16 29.26
N GLN A 131 18.02 -11.12 30.42
CA GLN A 131 17.82 -12.11 31.48
C GLN A 131 16.64 -11.78 32.38
N LEU A 132 16.47 -10.51 32.76
CA LEU A 132 15.51 -10.10 33.78
C LEU A 132 14.19 -9.62 33.20
N ILE A 133 14.14 -9.22 31.92
CA ILE A 133 12.91 -8.75 31.26
C ILE A 133 12.48 -9.76 30.18
N GLU A 134 13.25 -9.96 29.12
CA GLU A 134 12.78 -10.69 27.93
C GLU A 134 12.63 -12.19 28.16
N ASN A 135 13.61 -12.82 28.83
CA ASN A 135 13.63 -14.26 29.06
C ASN A 135 13.03 -14.68 30.41
N ALA A 136 12.88 -13.76 31.36
CA ALA A 136 12.24 -14.03 32.64
C ALA A 136 10.74 -14.35 32.45
N GLU A 137 10.24 -15.30 33.24
CA GLU A 137 8.81 -15.59 33.31
C GLU A 137 8.06 -14.42 33.95
N ASN A 138 6.81 -14.23 33.53
CA ASN A 138 5.91 -13.25 34.12
C ASN A 138 4.84 -14.00 34.93
N ASP A 139 5.03 -14.05 36.26
CA ASP A 139 4.19 -14.81 37.18
C ASP A 139 2.76 -14.26 37.31
N LYS A 140 2.55 -13.00 36.93
CA LYS A 140 1.25 -12.32 37.02
C LYS A 140 0.45 -12.52 35.73
N TYR A 141 1.10 -12.35 34.59
CA TYR A 141 0.51 -12.45 33.25
C TYR A 141 1.40 -13.32 32.37
N PHE A 142 1.15 -14.63 32.35
CA PHE A 142 1.98 -15.59 31.61
C PHE A 142 2.09 -15.27 30.10
N TRP A 143 1.09 -14.59 29.55
CA TRP A 143 1.04 -14.17 28.15
C TRP A 143 1.85 -12.89 27.88
N MET A 144 2.29 -12.15 28.89
CA MET A 144 3.02 -10.89 28.70
C MET A 144 4.49 -11.20 28.37
N ARG A 145 4.92 -10.89 27.14
CA ARG A 145 6.28 -11.13 26.66
C ARG A 145 6.85 -9.88 26.03
N SER A 146 8.09 -9.56 26.37
CA SER A 146 8.77 -8.38 25.85
C SER A 146 9.91 -8.72 24.90
N SER A 147 10.18 -7.81 23.97
CA SER A 147 11.33 -7.84 23.06
C SER A 147 11.72 -6.39 22.85
N LEU A 148 12.54 -5.86 23.77
CA LEU A 148 12.94 -4.47 23.82
C LEU A 148 14.05 -4.25 22.80
N ASP A 149 14.03 -3.11 22.11
CA ASP A 149 15.16 -2.76 21.26
C ASP A 149 16.38 -2.45 22.13
N GLU A 150 16.25 -1.57 23.13
CA GLU A 150 17.29 -1.35 24.13
C GLU A 150 16.79 -0.95 25.53
N PHE A 151 17.65 -1.21 26.53
CA PHE A 151 17.49 -0.79 27.93
C PHE A 151 18.77 -0.11 28.42
N TYR A 152 18.66 1.11 28.96
CA TYR A 152 19.80 1.93 29.34
C TYR A 152 19.74 2.38 30.80
N GLU A 153 20.90 2.48 31.44
CA GLU A 153 21.14 3.38 32.56
C GLU A 153 21.62 4.72 31.98
N VAL A 154 20.92 5.80 32.31
CA VAL A 154 21.12 7.14 31.76
C VAL A 154 21.52 8.08 32.88
N THR A 155 22.75 8.57 32.86
CA THR A 155 23.20 9.66 33.74
C THR A 155 23.00 11.00 33.05
N PHE A 156 22.32 11.91 33.74
CA PHE A 156 21.99 13.25 33.24
C PHE A 156 23.23 14.16 33.21
N PRO A 157 23.16 15.32 32.50
CA PRO A 157 24.24 16.29 32.46
C PRO A 157 24.66 16.85 33.83
N ASP A 158 23.78 16.80 34.84
CA ASP A 158 24.10 17.19 36.22
C ASP A 158 25.10 16.22 36.90
N GLY A 159 25.24 15.00 36.38
CA GLY A 159 26.10 13.94 36.92
C GLY A 159 25.56 13.28 38.20
N GLU A 160 24.38 13.66 38.67
CA GLU A 160 23.75 13.17 39.90
C GLU A 160 22.48 12.38 39.62
N THR A 161 21.67 12.81 38.65
CA THR A 161 20.43 12.13 38.28
C THR A 161 20.75 10.93 37.39
N VAL A 162 20.26 9.75 37.80
CA VAL A 162 20.40 8.49 37.07
C VAL A 162 19.03 7.84 36.93
N GLU A 163 18.64 7.53 35.70
CA GLU A 163 17.38 6.88 35.37
C GLU A 163 17.61 5.62 34.52
N ARG A 164 16.64 4.72 34.53
CA ARG A 164 16.59 3.51 33.68
C ARG A 164 15.56 3.67 32.57
N TRP A 165 16.01 3.65 31.33
CA TRP A 165 15.20 3.97 30.16
C TRP A 165 15.00 2.75 29.28
N VAL A 166 13.74 2.48 28.92
CA VAL A 166 13.41 1.61 27.78
C VAL A 166 13.34 2.48 26.52
N VAL A 167 14.09 2.12 25.49
CA VAL A 167 14.14 2.86 24.23
C VAL A 167 13.72 1.94 23.10
N ASP A 168 12.72 2.35 22.34
CA ASP A 168 12.23 1.65 21.14
C ASP A 168 12.58 2.46 19.89
N PHE A 169 13.28 1.85 18.94
CA PHE A 169 13.82 2.49 17.75
C PHE A 169 12.90 2.27 16.55
N LYS A 170 12.48 3.37 15.92
CA LYS A 170 11.63 3.32 14.72
C LYS A 170 12.28 4.03 13.55
N CYS A 171 12.08 3.47 12.35
CA CYS A 171 12.49 4.08 11.08
C CYS A 171 11.26 4.37 10.19
N PRO A 172 10.37 5.32 10.56
CA PRO A 172 9.21 5.66 9.76
C PRO A 172 9.59 6.26 8.40
N SER A 173 8.63 6.41 7.49
CA SER A 173 8.82 7.26 6.30
C SER A 173 8.88 8.74 6.71
N GLN A 174 9.43 9.62 5.86
CA GLN A 174 9.43 11.06 6.13
C GLN A 174 8.04 11.64 6.37
N ASP A 175 7.03 11.16 5.64
CA ASP A 175 5.66 11.64 5.79
C ASP A 175 5.10 11.28 7.17
N MET A 176 5.33 10.04 7.61
CA MET A 176 4.92 9.60 8.95
C MET A 176 5.70 10.33 10.04
N MET A 177 6.99 10.55 9.85
CA MET A 177 7.83 11.32 10.78
C MET A 177 7.30 12.75 10.95
N SER A 178 6.94 13.40 9.84
CA SER A 178 6.38 14.75 9.85
C SER A 178 5.04 14.81 10.58
N LYS A 179 4.20 13.77 10.45
CA LYS A 179 2.95 13.64 11.21
C LYS A 179 3.20 13.48 12.71
N TYR A 180 4.13 12.60 13.11
CA TYR A 180 4.47 12.38 14.52
C TYR A 180 4.91 13.67 15.21
N VAL A 181 5.84 14.39 14.58
CA VAL A 181 6.33 15.69 15.09
C VAL A 181 5.21 16.73 15.14
N SER A 182 4.45 16.89 14.05
CA SER A 182 3.38 17.88 13.97
C SER A 182 2.27 17.64 14.99
N ASN A 183 1.82 16.40 15.13
CA ASN A 183 0.78 16.00 16.08
C ASN A 183 1.26 16.20 17.53
N THR A 184 2.44 15.72 17.87
CA THR A 184 2.97 15.85 19.24
C THR A 184 3.25 17.30 19.61
N LYS A 185 3.78 18.10 18.68
CA LYS A 185 4.01 19.53 18.92
C LYS A 185 2.70 20.27 19.26
N LYS A 186 1.61 19.99 18.53
CA LYS A 186 0.29 20.58 18.84
C LYS A 186 -0.21 20.17 20.22
N ILE A 187 -0.02 18.90 20.59
CA ILE A 187 -0.39 18.40 21.93
C ILE A 187 0.41 19.14 22.99
N MET A 188 1.74 19.21 22.86
CA MET A 188 2.60 19.91 23.83
C MET A 188 2.28 21.40 23.96
N GLU A 189 1.99 22.07 22.84
CA GLU A 189 1.56 23.48 22.85
C GLU A 189 0.22 23.67 23.57
N ALA A 190 -0.70 22.71 23.44
CA ALA A 190 -2.00 22.75 24.11
C ALA A 190 -1.89 22.42 25.61
N THR A 191 -1.00 21.49 26.00
CA THR A 191 -0.85 21.01 27.38
C THR A 191 0.20 21.78 28.19
N GLU A 192 0.91 22.72 27.56
CA GLU A 192 2.03 23.49 28.16
C GLU A 192 3.11 22.59 28.78
N THR A 193 3.34 21.41 28.21
CA THR A 193 4.30 20.44 28.74
C THR A 193 5.71 20.68 28.21
N GLU A 194 6.70 20.57 29.10
CA GLU A 194 8.13 20.72 28.79
C GLU A 194 8.86 19.37 28.93
N THR A 195 9.97 19.23 28.21
CA THR A 195 10.85 18.06 28.31
C THR A 195 12.30 18.47 28.05
N ASP A 196 13.23 17.68 28.60
CA ASP A 196 14.66 17.73 28.33
C ASP A 196 15.06 16.95 27.05
N LEU A 197 14.10 16.22 26.46
CA LEU A 197 14.19 15.58 25.16
C LEU A 197 13.59 16.49 24.06
N ASP A 198 13.22 15.92 22.91
CA ASP A 198 12.66 16.73 21.80
C ASP A 198 11.17 16.97 21.98
N TYR A 199 10.44 15.93 22.39
CA TYR A 199 9.00 15.96 22.58
C TYR A 199 8.59 15.09 23.78
N VAL A 200 7.47 15.44 24.42
CA VAL A 200 6.78 14.59 25.40
C VAL A 200 5.36 14.33 24.92
N MET A 201 4.93 13.08 25.05
CA MET A 201 3.54 12.67 24.87
C MET A 201 2.92 12.54 26.26
N PRO A 202 2.10 13.52 26.69
CA PRO A 202 1.46 13.48 28.00
C PRO A 202 0.47 12.32 28.08
N ASN A 203 0.16 11.84 29.28
CA ASN A 203 -0.82 10.77 29.49
C ASN A 203 -2.25 11.19 29.03
N GLU A 204 -3.17 10.24 28.92
CA GLU A 204 -4.53 10.50 28.42
C GLU A 204 -5.30 11.51 29.26
N ASP A 205 -5.17 11.47 30.58
CA ASP A 205 -5.87 12.41 31.47
C ASP A 205 -5.37 13.84 31.27
N THR A 206 -4.07 14.03 31.12
CA THR A 206 -3.48 15.33 30.78
C THR A 206 -3.99 15.79 29.42
N ARG A 207 -3.95 14.94 28.38
CA ARG A 207 -4.46 15.32 27.04
C ARG A 207 -5.93 15.74 27.07
N LYS A 208 -6.78 14.96 27.75
CA LYS A 208 -8.22 15.25 27.89
C LYS A 208 -8.50 16.52 28.68
N ALA A 209 -7.73 16.80 29.72
CA ALA A 209 -7.88 18.03 30.52
C ALA A 209 -7.69 19.30 29.68
N PHE A 210 -6.93 19.22 28.58
CA PHE A 210 -6.70 20.31 27.64
C PHE A 210 -7.51 20.18 26.33
N GLY A 211 -8.57 19.36 26.33
CA GLY A 211 -9.51 19.24 25.22
C GLY A 211 -8.99 18.42 24.04
N TRP A 212 -7.98 17.58 24.24
CA TRP A 212 -7.47 16.68 23.22
C TRP A 212 -8.03 15.27 23.41
N ASP A 213 -9.11 14.96 22.68
CA ASP A 213 -9.80 13.66 22.72
C ASP A 213 -9.34 12.69 21.62
N GLU A 214 -8.51 13.14 20.67
CA GLU A 214 -8.03 12.31 19.57
C GLU A 214 -6.82 11.45 19.97
N ALA A 215 -6.79 10.20 19.50
CA ALA A 215 -5.65 9.32 19.69
C ALA A 215 -4.41 9.85 18.93
N PRO A 216 -3.21 9.80 19.52
CA PRO A 216 -1.98 10.21 18.83
C PRO A 216 -1.68 9.36 17.58
N GLU A 217 -0.95 9.94 16.63
CA GLU A 217 -0.60 9.27 15.34
C GLU A 217 0.22 7.97 15.51
N PHE A 218 0.89 7.79 16.64
CA PHE A 218 1.68 6.60 16.98
C PHE A 218 1.15 5.88 18.23
N ASP A 219 -0.17 5.94 18.46
CA ASP A 219 -0.82 5.32 19.61
C ASP A 219 -0.44 3.84 19.81
N ASP A 220 -0.28 3.04 18.76
CA ASP A 220 0.18 1.64 18.89
C ASP A 220 1.56 1.52 19.60
N TYR A 221 2.46 2.49 19.41
CA TYR A 221 3.76 2.52 20.08
C TYR A 221 3.67 3.01 21.53
N ILE A 222 2.65 3.79 21.87
CA ILE A 222 2.34 4.12 23.28
C ILE A 222 2.00 2.83 24.01
N TYR A 223 1.08 2.01 23.47
CA TYR A 223 0.76 0.69 24.03
C TYR A 223 1.99 -0.23 24.13
N GLN A 224 2.82 -0.26 23.07
CA GLN A 224 4.05 -1.06 23.06
C GLN A 224 4.99 -0.70 24.21
N LEU A 225 5.24 0.59 24.44
CA LEU A 225 6.15 1.05 25.49
C LEU A 225 5.58 0.84 26.89
N HIS A 226 4.27 1.00 27.08
CA HIS A 226 3.59 0.69 28.34
C HIS A 226 3.65 -0.80 28.68
N HIS A 227 3.52 -1.67 27.67
CA HIS A 227 3.68 -3.11 27.82
C HIS A 227 5.09 -3.49 28.29
N TYR A 228 6.13 -2.91 27.68
CA TYR A 228 7.51 -3.18 28.11
C TYR A 228 7.78 -2.72 29.53
N ARG A 229 7.27 -1.55 29.91
CA ARG A 229 7.39 -1.04 31.27
C ARG A 229 6.66 -1.92 32.29
N GLU A 230 5.39 -2.25 32.06
CA GLU A 230 4.61 -3.09 32.99
C GLU A 230 5.24 -4.48 33.13
N ASP A 231 5.74 -5.09 32.05
CA ASP A 231 6.44 -6.38 32.11
C ASP A 231 7.70 -6.31 32.97
N ALA A 232 8.51 -5.25 32.80
CA ALA A 232 9.70 -5.02 33.61
C ALA A 232 9.37 -4.77 35.09
N ASP A 233 8.37 -3.93 35.36
CA ASP A 233 7.94 -3.58 36.72
C ASP A 233 7.41 -4.81 37.49
N ILE A 234 6.64 -5.69 36.83
CA ILE A 234 6.19 -6.97 37.41
C ILE A 234 7.37 -7.88 37.79
N LYS A 235 8.42 -7.86 36.97
CA LYS A 235 9.67 -8.63 37.18
C LYS A 235 10.63 -7.96 38.16
N GLY A 236 10.21 -6.84 38.77
CA GLY A 236 11.00 -6.10 39.75
C GLY A 236 12.15 -5.29 39.15
N VAL A 237 12.13 -5.05 37.83
CA VAL A 237 13.09 -4.21 37.14
C VAL A 237 12.49 -2.83 36.96
N GLN A 238 12.98 -1.86 37.74
CA GLN A 238 12.51 -0.48 37.67
C GLN A 238 12.80 0.15 36.29
N VAL A 239 11.76 0.73 35.68
CA VAL A 239 11.84 1.57 34.49
C VAL A 239 11.33 2.97 34.83
N ASP A 240 12.22 3.96 34.75
CA ASP A 240 11.90 5.34 35.06
C ASP A 240 11.25 6.04 33.85
N ARG A 241 11.74 5.74 32.64
CA ARG A 241 11.30 6.40 31.41
C ARG A 241 11.16 5.45 30.23
N THR A 242 10.20 5.74 29.36
CA THR A 242 9.98 5.06 28.08
C THR A 242 10.12 6.06 26.94
N VAL A 243 11.02 5.78 25.99
CA VAL A 243 11.34 6.70 24.90
C VAL A 243 11.10 6.02 23.56
N LEU A 244 10.31 6.67 22.71
CA LEU A 244 10.22 6.34 21.29
C LEU A 244 11.27 7.16 20.53
N ALA A 245 12.25 6.48 19.94
CA ALA A 245 13.37 7.08 19.22
C ALA A 245 13.21 6.86 17.72
N THR A 246 12.76 7.88 16.99
CA THR A 246 12.50 7.81 15.54
C THR A 246 13.65 8.38 14.72
N PHE A 247 14.16 7.63 13.75
CA PHE A 247 15.23 8.08 12.88
C PHE A 247 14.74 8.94 11.72
N ASP A 248 15.28 10.16 11.63
CA ASP A 248 15.12 11.04 10.48
C ASP A 248 16.34 10.91 9.55
N TYR A 249 16.17 10.11 8.49
CA TYR A 249 17.21 9.87 7.50
C TYR A 249 17.56 11.08 6.63
N MET A 250 16.71 12.11 6.56
CA MET A 250 17.04 13.34 5.82
C MET A 250 17.99 14.23 6.63
N ARG A 251 17.92 14.15 7.96
CA ARG A 251 18.77 14.91 8.88
C ARG A 251 19.90 14.09 9.50
N ALA A 252 19.89 12.77 9.29
CA ALA A 252 20.78 11.81 9.96
C ALA A 252 20.77 12.00 11.48
N SER A 253 19.58 12.20 12.05
CA SER A 253 19.36 12.45 13.48
C SER A 253 18.23 11.59 14.02
N VAL A 254 18.15 11.47 15.34
CA VAL A 254 17.02 10.80 16.00
C VAL A 254 16.15 11.86 16.66
N THR A 255 14.84 11.76 16.49
CA THR A 255 13.87 12.52 17.27
C THR A 255 13.34 11.65 18.38
N MET A 256 13.34 12.18 19.61
CA MET A 256 13.01 11.44 20.81
C MET A 256 11.68 11.94 21.38
N PHE A 257 10.74 11.01 21.55
CA PHE A 257 9.46 11.25 22.22
C PHE A 257 9.48 10.56 23.58
N ASP A 258 9.45 11.34 24.64
CA ASP A 258 9.22 10.87 26.01
C ASP A 258 7.74 10.48 26.15
N ILE A 259 7.46 9.25 26.55
CA ILE A 259 6.09 8.77 26.70
C ILE A 259 5.76 8.73 28.18
N GLU A 260 4.86 9.61 28.62
CA GLU A 260 4.40 9.63 30.00
C GLU A 260 3.61 8.36 30.31
N TYR A 261 3.84 7.79 31.50
CA TYR A 261 3.16 6.59 31.93
C TYR A 261 1.67 6.83 32.20
N ASP A 262 0.85 5.92 31.69
CA ASP A 262 -0.59 5.95 31.78
C ASP A 262 -1.11 4.58 32.26
N PRO A 263 -1.61 4.49 33.50
CA PRO A 263 -2.15 3.24 34.03
C PRO A 263 -3.43 2.77 33.30
N LYS A 264 -4.13 3.65 32.56
CA LYS A 264 -5.31 3.25 31.78
C LYS A 264 -4.91 2.46 30.55
N VAL A 265 -3.82 2.86 29.88
CA VAL A 265 -3.24 2.09 28.78
C VAL A 265 -2.86 0.69 29.24
N VAL A 266 -2.27 0.56 30.44
CA VAL A 266 -1.95 -0.75 31.04
C VAL A 266 -3.21 -1.57 31.33
N ALA A 267 -4.25 -0.94 31.88
CA ALA A 267 -5.53 -1.62 32.13
C ALA A 267 -6.14 -2.17 30.83
N ASP A 268 -6.14 -1.38 29.76
CA ASP A 268 -6.63 -1.76 28.43
C ASP A 268 -5.81 -2.93 27.85
N ILE A 269 -4.48 -2.89 27.97
CA ILE A 269 -3.58 -3.99 27.56
C ILE A 269 -3.96 -5.28 28.28
N VAL A 270 -4.12 -5.23 29.60
CA VAL A 270 -4.44 -6.41 30.41
C VAL A 270 -5.81 -6.95 30.05
N GLU A 271 -6.84 -6.11 29.96
CA GLU A 271 -8.20 -6.52 29.61
C GLU A 271 -8.25 -7.21 28.24
N ALA A 272 -7.64 -6.59 27.22
CA ALA A 272 -7.62 -7.13 25.87
C ALA A 272 -6.90 -8.48 25.80
N ASN A 273 -5.74 -8.59 26.43
CA ASN A 273 -4.96 -9.82 26.37
C ASN A 273 -5.58 -10.95 27.19
N GLU A 274 -6.10 -10.67 28.39
CA GLU A 274 -6.85 -11.68 29.16
C GLU A 274 -8.06 -12.21 28.36
N TYR A 275 -8.79 -11.33 27.67
CA TYR A 275 -9.88 -11.76 26.79
C TYR A 275 -9.38 -12.64 25.65
N TYR A 276 -8.42 -12.16 24.83
CA TYR A 276 -7.99 -12.93 23.65
C TYR A 276 -7.24 -14.22 24.00
N TRP A 277 -6.43 -14.24 25.05
CA TRP A 277 -5.73 -15.45 25.47
C TRP A 277 -6.68 -16.51 26.03
N ASN A 278 -7.54 -16.14 26.99
CA ASN A 278 -8.40 -17.10 27.65
C ASN A 278 -9.58 -17.56 26.77
N ASP A 279 -10.13 -16.67 25.93
CA ASP A 279 -11.32 -16.99 25.14
C ASP A 279 -11.03 -17.52 23.73
N TYR A 280 -9.82 -17.32 23.22
CA TYR A 280 -9.46 -17.73 21.87
C TYR A 280 -8.19 -18.59 21.82
N VAL A 281 -7.03 -18.04 22.20
CA VAL A 281 -5.73 -18.74 22.05
C VAL A 281 -5.73 -20.07 22.81
N LEU A 282 -6.02 -20.08 24.11
CA LEU A 282 -6.02 -21.30 24.92
C LEU A 282 -7.15 -22.27 24.58
N LYS A 283 -8.14 -21.83 23.80
CA LYS A 283 -9.29 -22.64 23.35
C LYS A 283 -9.14 -23.13 21.90
N GLY A 284 -8.05 -22.81 21.22
CA GLY A 284 -7.82 -23.18 19.82
C GLY A 284 -8.81 -22.52 18.86
N LYS A 285 -9.32 -21.32 19.21
CA LYS A 285 -10.31 -20.59 18.40
C LYS A 285 -9.68 -19.32 17.86
N VAL A 286 -10.12 -18.91 16.68
CA VAL A 286 -9.76 -17.59 16.11
C VAL A 286 -10.96 -16.65 16.28
N PRO A 287 -10.78 -15.41 16.77
CA PRO A 287 -11.87 -14.45 16.85
C PRO A 287 -12.38 -14.11 15.44
N PRO A 288 -13.65 -13.70 15.31
CA PRO A 288 -14.17 -13.26 14.02
C PRO A 288 -13.34 -12.08 13.50
N SER A 289 -13.21 -11.97 12.18
CA SER A 289 -12.55 -10.82 11.57
C SER A 289 -13.30 -9.54 11.91
N GLU A 290 -12.56 -8.50 12.29
CA GLU A 290 -13.10 -7.15 12.44
C GLU A 290 -13.76 -6.71 11.14
N LYS A 291 -15.01 -6.27 11.22
CA LYS A 291 -15.66 -5.62 10.09
C LYS A 291 -15.31 -4.15 10.19
N LYS A 292 -14.61 -3.63 9.18
CA LYS A 292 -14.51 -2.17 9.03
C LYS A 292 -15.93 -1.61 9.01
N PRO A 293 -16.24 -0.57 9.82
CA PRO A 293 -17.56 0.02 9.81
C PRO A 293 -17.88 0.45 8.38
N ALA A 294 -19.10 0.10 7.93
CA ALA A 294 -19.59 0.63 6.67
C ALA A 294 -19.72 2.15 6.85
N ILE A 295 -19.21 2.92 5.89
CA ILE A 295 -19.43 4.37 5.86
C ILE A 295 -20.93 4.56 5.63
N ASP A 296 -21.60 5.18 6.59
CA ASP A 296 -22.97 5.63 6.39
C ASP A 296 -22.94 6.85 5.45
N PRO A 297 -23.59 6.80 4.27
CA PRO A 297 -23.67 7.95 3.37
C PRO A 297 -24.24 9.20 4.04
N GLU A 298 -25.08 9.06 5.08
CA GLU A 298 -25.67 10.17 5.82
C GLU A 298 -24.67 10.85 6.78
N GLU A 299 -23.59 10.15 7.16
CA GLU A 299 -22.54 10.64 8.07
C GLU A 299 -21.33 11.24 7.33
N VAL A 300 -21.34 11.25 5.99
CA VAL A 300 -20.26 11.85 5.20
C VAL A 300 -20.26 13.38 5.40
N PRO A 301 -19.13 14.01 5.79
CA PRO A 301 -19.06 15.45 6.00
C PRO A 301 -19.49 16.26 4.77
N GLU A 302 -20.18 17.39 4.97
CA GLU A 302 -20.71 18.24 3.90
C GLU A 302 -19.60 18.67 2.91
N GLU A 303 -18.41 18.98 3.41
CA GLU A 303 -17.23 19.33 2.58
C GLU A 303 -16.85 18.21 1.60
N ILE A 304 -16.98 16.94 1.99
CA ILE A 304 -16.69 15.79 1.14
C ILE A 304 -17.80 15.58 0.12
N GLN A 305 -19.05 15.83 0.50
CA GLN A 305 -20.19 15.79 -0.42
C GLN A 305 -20.07 16.87 -1.50
N GLU A 306 -19.68 18.09 -1.11
CA GLU A 306 -19.40 19.19 -2.03
C GLU A 306 -18.25 18.84 -2.99
N ALA A 307 -17.13 18.33 -2.47
CA ALA A 307 -16.01 17.88 -3.28
C ALA A 307 -16.39 16.78 -4.28
N ALA A 308 -17.24 15.83 -3.87
CA ALA A 308 -17.75 14.78 -4.75
C ALA A 308 -18.66 15.34 -5.86
N SER A 309 -19.52 16.31 -5.52
CA SER A 309 -20.36 17.03 -6.49
C SER A 309 -19.49 17.79 -7.51
N ASP A 310 -18.50 18.53 -7.04
CA ASP A 310 -17.60 19.29 -7.91
C ASP A 310 -16.76 18.39 -8.82
N PHE A 311 -16.27 17.27 -8.29
CA PHE A 311 -15.62 16.25 -9.10
C PHE A 311 -16.51 15.77 -10.26
N LEU A 312 -17.79 15.50 -10.02
CA LEU A 312 -18.73 15.08 -11.06
C LEU A 312 -19.01 16.20 -12.08
N ARG A 313 -19.14 17.45 -11.64
CA ARG A 313 -19.30 18.62 -12.52
C ARG A 313 -18.09 18.76 -13.45
N PHE A 314 -16.87 18.74 -12.91
CA PHE A 314 -15.65 18.86 -13.70
C PHE A 314 -15.46 17.69 -14.66
N LYS A 315 -15.75 16.46 -14.23
CA LYS A 315 -15.67 15.29 -15.11
C LYS A 315 -16.64 15.37 -16.29
N THR A 316 -17.82 15.94 -16.06
CA THR A 316 -18.82 16.16 -17.10
C THR A 316 -18.37 17.24 -18.09
N ALA A 317 -17.84 18.36 -17.59
CA ALA A 317 -17.29 19.43 -18.42
C ALA A 317 -16.12 18.93 -19.29
N GLU A 318 -15.17 18.17 -18.71
CA GLU A 318 -14.05 17.55 -19.44
C GLU A 318 -14.54 16.75 -20.65
N LYS A 319 -15.59 15.95 -20.47
CA LYS A 319 -16.17 15.13 -21.53
C LYS A 319 -16.76 15.97 -22.67
N GLU A 320 -17.49 17.04 -22.37
CA GLU A 320 -18.09 17.91 -23.39
C GLU A 320 -17.03 18.74 -24.13
N PHE A 321 -16.05 19.29 -23.41
CA PHE A 321 -14.91 19.97 -24.03
C PHE A 321 -14.11 19.03 -24.92
N GLY A 322 -13.94 17.77 -24.52
CA GLY A 322 -13.31 16.74 -25.34
C GLY A 322 -14.02 16.53 -26.69
N LYS A 323 -15.36 16.53 -26.71
CA LYS A 323 -16.15 16.43 -27.95
C LYS A 323 -15.97 17.66 -28.84
N LEU A 324 -16.04 18.87 -28.27
CA LEU A 324 -15.86 20.12 -29.02
C LEU A 324 -14.46 20.20 -29.62
N ALA A 325 -13.43 19.83 -28.86
CA ALA A 325 -12.05 19.76 -29.34
C ALA A 325 -11.90 18.76 -30.49
N ALA A 326 -12.54 17.59 -30.40
CA ALA A 326 -12.55 16.60 -31.48
C ALA A 326 -13.23 17.14 -32.76
N ALA A 327 -14.37 17.80 -32.64
CA ALA A 327 -15.05 18.41 -33.79
C ALA A 327 -14.21 19.51 -34.45
N LYS A 328 -13.48 20.33 -33.66
CA LYS A 328 -12.55 21.33 -34.22
C LYS A 328 -11.32 20.71 -34.85
N ARG A 329 -10.79 19.62 -34.27
CA ARG A 329 -9.72 18.83 -34.87
C ARG A 329 -10.12 18.31 -36.25
N GLU A 330 -11.32 17.75 -36.38
CA GLU A 330 -11.82 17.24 -37.67
C GLU A 330 -11.88 18.34 -38.74
N VAL A 331 -12.33 19.55 -38.38
CA VAL A 331 -12.33 20.71 -39.31
C VAL A 331 -10.91 21.09 -39.75
N LEU A 332 -9.93 21.07 -38.85
CA LEU A 332 -8.53 21.37 -39.16
C LEU A 332 -7.92 20.31 -40.08
N GLU A 333 -8.19 19.04 -39.81
CA GLU A 333 -7.70 17.91 -40.59
C GLU A 333 -8.35 17.86 -41.98
N ASP A 334 -9.66 18.11 -42.10
CA ASP A 334 -10.36 18.24 -43.39
C ASP A 334 -9.81 19.40 -44.23
N TYR A 335 -9.54 20.55 -43.61
CA TYR A 335 -8.91 21.67 -44.31
C TYR A 335 -7.50 21.30 -44.82
N ALA A 336 -6.66 20.72 -43.95
CA ALA A 336 -5.31 20.32 -44.31
C ALA A 336 -5.31 19.27 -45.44
N ALA A 337 -6.23 18.29 -45.40
CA ALA A 337 -6.38 17.29 -46.45
C ALA A 337 -6.74 17.90 -47.82
N LYS A 338 -7.55 18.97 -47.83
CA LYS A 338 -7.93 19.69 -49.06
C LYS A 338 -6.85 20.63 -49.58
N ALA A 339 -5.98 21.13 -48.70
CA ALA A 339 -4.94 22.11 -49.06
C ALA A 339 -3.78 21.48 -49.84
N GLY A 340 -3.53 20.19 -49.68
CA GLY A 340 -2.48 19.43 -50.38
C GLY A 340 -1.77 18.44 -49.47
N SER A 341 -0.65 17.87 -49.96
CA SER A 341 0.19 16.96 -49.17
C SER A 341 1.12 17.75 -48.24
N LEU A 342 1.17 17.36 -46.96
CA LEU A 342 2.12 17.92 -45.99
C LEU A 342 3.49 17.23 -46.08
N GLY A 343 3.54 15.96 -46.52
CA GLY A 343 4.76 15.15 -46.52
C GLY A 343 5.36 15.05 -45.12
N GLU A 344 6.65 15.39 -44.99
CA GLU A 344 7.36 15.41 -43.70
C GLU A 344 7.20 16.76 -42.95
N ASN A 345 6.53 17.75 -43.55
CA ASN A 345 6.37 19.06 -42.95
C ASN A 345 5.30 19.06 -41.85
N LYS A 346 5.45 19.99 -40.90
CA LYS A 346 4.46 20.25 -39.85
C LYS A 346 3.77 21.58 -40.12
N LEU A 347 2.44 21.58 -40.13
CA LEU A 347 1.66 22.80 -40.20
C LEU A 347 1.38 23.29 -38.78
N LYS A 348 1.92 24.46 -38.42
CA LYS A 348 1.74 25.06 -37.09
C LYS A 348 0.68 26.15 -37.14
N LEU A 349 -0.39 26.01 -36.38
CA LEU A 349 -1.52 26.95 -36.34
C LEU A 349 -2.00 27.16 -34.92
N ALA A 350 -1.93 28.39 -34.41
CA ALA A 350 -2.48 28.79 -33.11
C ALA A 350 -2.13 27.82 -31.96
N GLY A 351 -0.86 27.40 -31.88
CA GLY A 351 -0.38 26.46 -30.87
C GLY A 351 -0.73 24.98 -31.11
N ALA A 352 -1.34 24.62 -32.24
CA ALA A 352 -1.50 23.25 -32.70
C ALA A 352 -0.45 22.89 -33.77
N ASP A 353 0.08 21.67 -33.69
CA ASP A 353 0.89 21.04 -34.72
C ASP A 353 0.02 20.01 -35.47
N ILE A 354 -0.19 20.21 -36.76
CA ILE A 354 -0.81 19.22 -37.66
C ILE A 354 0.33 18.52 -38.40
N THR A 355 0.36 17.20 -38.31
CA THR A 355 1.35 16.35 -38.99
C THR A 355 0.67 15.32 -39.86
N ALA A 356 1.27 15.01 -41.01
CA ALA A 356 0.85 13.88 -41.84
C ALA A 356 1.74 12.66 -41.58
N LYS A 357 1.14 11.48 -41.64
CA LYS A 357 1.85 10.21 -41.72
C LYS A 357 1.41 9.51 -42.99
N LEU A 358 2.36 9.19 -43.88
CA LEU A 358 2.07 8.32 -45.01
C LEU A 358 1.79 6.90 -44.51
N LEU A 359 0.59 6.42 -44.76
CA LEU A 359 0.20 5.04 -44.51
C LEU A 359 -0.22 4.36 -45.81
N PRO A 360 0.03 3.04 -45.95
CA PRO A 360 -0.51 2.27 -47.05
C PRO A 360 -2.03 2.45 -47.15
N ASP A 361 -2.51 2.68 -48.38
CA ASP A 361 -3.93 2.56 -48.66
C ASP A 361 -4.24 1.08 -48.92
N GLU A 362 -4.58 0.34 -47.85
CA GLU A 362 -4.64 -1.13 -47.86
C GLU A 362 -5.55 -1.67 -48.95
N GLU A 363 -6.74 -1.10 -49.12
CA GLU A 363 -7.71 -1.55 -50.13
C GLU A 363 -7.17 -1.39 -51.55
N LEU A 364 -6.60 -0.22 -51.87
CA LEU A 364 -6.04 0.07 -53.18
C LEU A 364 -4.78 -0.78 -53.46
N ALA A 365 -3.92 -0.91 -52.46
CA ALA A 365 -2.68 -1.68 -52.54
C ALA A 365 -2.95 -3.19 -52.72
N GLU A 366 -3.87 -3.77 -51.95
CA GLU A 366 -4.23 -5.18 -52.04
C GLU A 366 -4.88 -5.51 -53.38
N THR A 367 -5.82 -4.68 -53.83
CA THR A 367 -6.46 -4.83 -55.14
C THR A 367 -5.41 -4.83 -56.25
N ARG A 368 -4.46 -3.88 -56.21
CA ARG A 368 -3.43 -3.79 -57.23
C ARG A 368 -2.44 -4.96 -57.20
N LEU A 369 -2.01 -5.38 -56.02
CA LEU A 369 -1.10 -6.53 -55.89
C LEU A 369 -1.75 -7.82 -56.39
N ALA A 370 -3.04 -8.01 -56.15
CA ALA A 370 -3.79 -9.13 -56.68
C ALA A 370 -3.89 -9.08 -58.22
N GLU A 371 -4.12 -7.90 -58.81
CA GLU A 371 -4.09 -7.71 -60.27
C GLU A 371 -2.72 -8.02 -60.90
N LEU A 372 -1.64 -7.75 -60.17
CA LEU A 372 -0.27 -8.06 -60.55
C LEU A 372 0.11 -9.55 -60.36
N GLY A 373 -0.83 -10.35 -59.85
CA GLY A 373 -0.71 -11.80 -59.76
C GLY A 373 -0.22 -12.34 -58.42
N LEU A 374 -0.14 -11.53 -57.36
CA LEU A 374 0.16 -12.04 -56.02
C LEU A 374 -1.07 -12.75 -55.43
N GLY A 375 -0.84 -13.91 -54.82
CA GLY A 375 -1.86 -14.59 -54.02
C GLY A 375 -2.02 -13.98 -52.62
N ASP A 376 -3.16 -14.25 -51.97
CA ASP A 376 -3.49 -13.73 -50.63
C ASP A 376 -2.40 -13.98 -49.59
N ALA A 377 -1.73 -15.14 -49.65
CA ALA A 377 -0.66 -15.49 -48.71
C ALA A 377 0.60 -14.62 -48.90
N GLU A 378 0.90 -14.25 -50.14
CA GLU A 378 2.04 -13.39 -50.47
C GLU A 378 1.75 -11.94 -50.05
N ILE A 379 0.50 -11.48 -50.26
CA ILE A 379 0.01 -10.18 -49.79
C ILE A 379 0.04 -10.14 -48.25
N ASP A 380 -0.43 -11.19 -47.57
CA ASP A 380 -0.40 -11.26 -46.10
C ASP A 380 1.04 -11.29 -45.54
N ALA A 381 2.03 -11.80 -46.28
CA ALA A 381 3.44 -11.76 -45.89
C ALA A 381 4.04 -10.33 -45.90
N LEU A 382 3.41 -9.40 -46.62
CA LEU A 382 3.74 -7.96 -46.61
C LEU A 382 3.22 -7.25 -45.37
N ARG A 383 2.33 -7.87 -44.59
CA ARG A 383 1.78 -7.27 -43.36
C ARG A 383 2.77 -7.36 -42.20
N LYS A 384 2.55 -6.49 -41.22
CA LYS A 384 3.12 -6.65 -39.88
C LYS A 384 2.45 -7.83 -39.17
N VAL A 385 3.09 -8.33 -38.12
CA VAL A 385 2.47 -9.34 -37.26
C VAL A 385 1.19 -8.75 -36.69
N GLY A 386 0.06 -9.41 -36.94
CA GLY A 386 -1.23 -9.00 -36.40
C GLY A 386 -1.30 -9.09 -34.88
N ASP A 387 -2.27 -8.42 -34.28
CA ASP A 387 -2.50 -8.46 -32.84
C ASP A 387 -3.84 -9.13 -32.51
N TYR A 388 -3.94 -9.67 -31.29
CA TYR A 388 -5.21 -10.11 -30.73
C TYR A 388 -5.95 -8.92 -30.12
N ASP A 389 -7.28 -8.99 -30.10
CA ASP A 389 -8.08 -8.09 -29.28
C ASP A 389 -7.84 -8.42 -27.80
N THR A 390 -6.93 -7.67 -27.18
CA THR A 390 -6.47 -7.92 -25.80
C THR A 390 -7.60 -7.84 -24.78
N LYS A 391 -8.62 -7.01 -25.03
CA LYS A 391 -9.80 -6.92 -24.16
C LYS A 391 -10.63 -8.20 -24.25
N LYS A 392 -10.91 -8.70 -25.46
CA LYS A 392 -11.61 -9.98 -25.64
C LYS A 392 -10.82 -11.16 -25.08
N VAL A 393 -9.51 -11.20 -25.34
CA VAL A 393 -8.62 -12.24 -24.79
C VAL A 393 -8.62 -12.22 -23.26
N LYS A 394 -8.53 -11.04 -22.64
CA LYS A 394 -8.58 -10.90 -21.18
C LYS A 394 -9.92 -11.37 -20.60
N THR A 395 -11.04 -11.04 -21.26
CA THR A 395 -12.36 -11.53 -20.85
C THR A 395 -12.46 -13.05 -20.95
N LEU A 396 -11.99 -13.64 -22.04
CA LEU A 396 -11.96 -15.10 -22.21
C LEU A 396 -11.04 -15.78 -21.19
N TRP A 397 -9.89 -15.16 -20.88
CA TRP A 397 -8.97 -15.64 -19.86
C TRP A 397 -9.61 -15.70 -18.47
N HIS A 398 -10.31 -14.63 -18.04
CA HIS A 398 -11.03 -14.67 -16.77
C HIS A 398 -12.10 -15.75 -16.76
N GLY A 399 -12.88 -15.87 -17.84
CA GLY A 399 -13.87 -16.95 -17.97
C GLY A 399 -13.23 -18.34 -17.88
N LEU A 400 -12.04 -18.51 -18.47
CA LEU A 400 -11.28 -19.75 -18.42
C LEU A 400 -10.82 -20.06 -17.00
N VAL A 401 -10.25 -19.08 -16.29
CA VAL A 401 -9.84 -19.23 -14.88
C VAL A 401 -11.04 -19.62 -14.01
N THR A 402 -12.17 -18.94 -14.16
CA THR A 402 -13.40 -19.28 -13.43
C THR A 402 -13.87 -20.71 -13.73
N ALA A 403 -13.88 -21.12 -15.00
CA ALA A 403 -14.28 -22.47 -15.38
C ALA A 403 -13.32 -23.54 -14.79
N PHE A 404 -12.01 -23.25 -14.72
CA PHE A 404 -11.05 -24.14 -14.07
C PHE A 404 -11.25 -24.23 -12.55
N SER A 405 -11.56 -23.13 -11.86
CA SER A 405 -11.89 -23.17 -10.44
C SER A 405 -13.12 -24.05 -10.16
N ILE A 406 -14.18 -23.93 -10.98
CA ILE A 406 -15.38 -24.76 -10.86
C ILE A 406 -15.06 -26.24 -11.15
N LEU A 407 -14.17 -26.49 -12.13
CA LEU A 407 -13.72 -27.84 -12.44
C LEU A 407 -12.99 -28.47 -11.24
N GLU A 408 -12.05 -27.74 -10.63
CA GLU A 408 -11.27 -28.19 -9.48
C GLU A 408 -12.16 -28.50 -8.26
N GLU A 409 -13.12 -27.61 -7.96
CA GLU A 409 -14.12 -27.81 -6.91
C GLU A 409 -14.99 -29.05 -7.20
N GLY A 410 -15.50 -29.16 -8.42
CA GLY A 410 -16.30 -30.31 -8.84
C GLY A 410 -15.57 -31.64 -8.76
N VAL A 411 -14.27 -31.67 -9.08
CA VAL A 411 -13.42 -32.87 -8.92
C VAL A 411 -13.22 -33.21 -7.45
N SER A 412 -12.92 -32.21 -6.62
CA SER A 412 -12.68 -32.38 -5.18
C SER A 412 -13.91 -32.90 -4.43
N GLU A 413 -15.11 -32.46 -4.83
CA GLU A 413 -16.38 -32.90 -4.26
C GLU A 413 -16.92 -34.21 -4.88
N GLY A 414 -16.33 -34.70 -5.97
CA GLY A 414 -16.89 -35.80 -6.75
C GLY A 414 -18.20 -35.46 -7.49
N SER A 415 -18.47 -34.17 -7.73
CA SER A 415 -19.68 -33.67 -8.36
C SER A 415 -19.60 -33.71 -9.90
N LYS A 416 -20.14 -34.78 -10.50
CA LYS A 416 -20.21 -34.95 -11.97
C LYS A 416 -20.89 -33.78 -12.71
N PRO A 417 -21.99 -33.19 -12.21
CA PRO A 417 -22.62 -32.05 -12.88
C PRO A 417 -21.69 -30.84 -12.98
N LYS A 418 -21.02 -30.47 -11.87
CA LYS A 418 -20.06 -29.34 -11.86
C LYS A 418 -18.92 -29.54 -12.86
N VAL A 419 -18.39 -30.76 -12.94
CA VAL A 419 -17.35 -31.12 -13.92
C VAL A 419 -17.85 -30.98 -15.35
N GLN A 420 -19.08 -31.44 -15.64
CA GLN A 420 -19.66 -31.33 -16.99
C GLN A 420 -19.92 -29.88 -17.41
N ASP A 421 -20.41 -29.04 -16.49
CA ASP A 421 -20.68 -27.63 -16.74
C ASP A 421 -19.39 -26.84 -16.99
N ALA A 422 -18.36 -27.10 -16.18
CA ALA A 422 -17.04 -26.50 -16.36
C ALA A 422 -16.41 -26.89 -17.70
N MET A 423 -16.45 -28.17 -18.07
CA MET A 423 -15.91 -28.65 -19.35
C MET A 423 -16.65 -28.06 -20.55
N SER A 424 -17.98 -27.93 -20.48
CA SER A 424 -18.77 -27.28 -21.52
C SER A 424 -18.39 -25.80 -21.68
N SER A 425 -18.22 -25.10 -20.55
CA SER A 425 -17.78 -23.70 -20.54
C SER A 425 -16.39 -23.50 -21.15
N ILE A 426 -15.43 -24.38 -20.83
CA ILE A 426 -14.08 -24.34 -21.42
C ILE A 426 -14.15 -24.52 -22.94
N LYS A 427 -14.97 -25.47 -23.42
CA LYS A 427 -15.14 -25.72 -24.85
C LYS A 427 -15.73 -24.51 -25.57
N GLU A 428 -16.80 -23.92 -25.02
CA GLU A 428 -17.41 -22.71 -25.60
C GLU A 428 -16.45 -21.52 -25.64
N LEU A 429 -15.63 -21.34 -24.60
CA LEU A 429 -14.60 -20.30 -24.57
C LEU A 429 -13.54 -20.55 -25.65
N GLY A 430 -13.18 -21.82 -25.88
CA GLY A 430 -12.31 -22.25 -26.96
C GLY A 430 -12.83 -21.86 -28.35
N GLU A 431 -14.13 -22.04 -28.59
CA GLU A 431 -14.77 -21.67 -29.86
C GLU A 431 -14.87 -20.15 -30.06
N LYS A 432 -14.87 -19.37 -28.97
CA LYS A 432 -14.94 -17.90 -28.97
C LYS A 432 -13.57 -17.22 -29.08
N LEU A 433 -12.47 -17.98 -29.18
CA LEU A 433 -11.13 -17.42 -29.33
C LEU A 433 -11.07 -16.44 -30.51
N PRO A 434 -10.75 -15.15 -30.27
CA PRO A 434 -10.71 -14.18 -31.34
C PRO A 434 -9.62 -14.58 -32.33
N GLN A 435 -9.95 -14.58 -33.62
CA GLN A 435 -8.92 -14.72 -34.63
C GLN A 435 -7.97 -13.54 -34.55
N LYS A 436 -6.68 -13.82 -34.76
CA LYS A 436 -5.64 -12.81 -34.85
C LYS A 436 -6.04 -11.83 -35.96
N LYS A 437 -6.16 -10.54 -35.64
CA LYS A 437 -6.48 -9.55 -36.67
C LYS A 437 -5.35 -9.53 -37.69
N LYS A 438 -5.65 -9.34 -38.97
CA LYS A 438 -4.60 -9.08 -39.96
C LYS A 438 -3.84 -7.82 -39.53
N GLY A 439 -2.51 -7.89 -39.55
CA GLY A 439 -1.69 -6.72 -39.28
C GLY A 439 -1.82 -5.71 -40.42
N ALA A 440 -1.52 -4.44 -40.13
CA ALA A 440 -1.46 -3.44 -41.18
C ALA A 440 -0.36 -3.77 -42.19
N LEU A 441 -0.51 -3.34 -43.44
CA LEU A 441 0.55 -3.48 -44.46
C LEU A 441 1.83 -2.79 -43.97
N ASP A 442 2.97 -3.48 -44.10
CA ASP A 442 4.25 -2.86 -43.78
C ASP A 442 4.65 -1.93 -44.91
N ALA A 443 4.72 -0.63 -44.62
CA ALA A 443 5.02 0.41 -45.59
C ALA A 443 6.32 0.16 -46.39
N LYS A 444 7.34 -0.42 -45.76
CA LYS A 444 8.61 -0.71 -46.44
C LYS A 444 8.47 -1.90 -47.36
N LYS A 445 7.94 -3.01 -46.86
CA LYS A 445 7.73 -4.23 -47.67
C LYS A 445 6.80 -3.97 -48.86
N LEU A 446 5.74 -3.19 -48.65
CA LEU A 446 4.80 -2.83 -49.71
C LEU A 446 5.49 -1.99 -50.79
N ARG A 447 6.32 -1.00 -50.42
CA ARG A 447 7.08 -0.21 -51.39
C ARG A 447 8.04 -1.08 -52.21
N GLU A 448 8.75 -1.98 -51.55
CA GLU A 448 9.68 -2.92 -52.22
C GLU A 448 8.93 -3.86 -53.18
N ALA A 449 7.77 -4.38 -52.78
CA ALA A 449 6.92 -5.22 -53.61
C ALA A 449 6.43 -4.47 -54.85
N LEU A 450 5.84 -3.28 -54.69
CA LEU A 450 5.32 -2.47 -55.80
C LEU A 450 6.44 -2.06 -56.79
N LEU A 451 7.61 -1.65 -56.28
CA LEU A 451 8.77 -1.33 -57.13
C LEU A 451 9.24 -2.53 -57.96
N SER A 452 9.15 -3.75 -57.42
CA SER A 452 9.54 -4.96 -58.16
C SER A 452 8.66 -5.25 -59.38
N PHE A 453 7.43 -4.71 -59.40
CA PHE A 453 6.51 -4.75 -60.54
C PHE A 453 6.59 -3.49 -61.43
N GLY A 454 7.46 -2.53 -61.11
CA GLY A 454 7.60 -1.27 -61.85
C GLY A 454 6.51 -0.24 -61.55
N GLU A 455 5.72 -0.43 -60.50
CA GLU A 455 4.72 0.54 -60.03
C GLU A 455 5.38 1.71 -59.29
N ASP A 456 4.78 2.90 -59.33
CA ASP A 456 5.14 4.00 -58.42
C ASP A 456 4.46 3.76 -57.06
N PRO A 457 5.22 3.48 -55.98
CA PRO A 457 4.61 3.17 -54.70
C PRO A 457 3.80 4.33 -54.14
N ASN A 458 4.12 5.59 -54.46
CA ASN A 458 3.45 6.74 -53.85
C ASN A 458 1.96 6.84 -54.21
N CYS A 459 1.52 6.18 -55.29
CA CYS A 459 0.10 6.06 -55.65
C CYS A 459 -0.72 5.19 -54.68
N PHE A 460 -0.06 4.42 -53.81
CA PHE A 460 -0.69 3.44 -52.91
C PHE A 460 -0.55 3.83 -51.43
N PHE A 461 -0.23 5.10 -51.16
CA PHE A 461 -0.15 5.64 -49.81
C PHE A 461 -1.05 6.87 -49.70
N LYS A 462 -1.71 7.00 -48.56
CA LYS A 462 -2.48 8.17 -48.18
C LYS A 462 -1.88 8.83 -46.96
N GLU A 463 -2.03 10.15 -46.88
CA GLU A 463 -1.67 10.89 -45.68
C GLU A 463 -2.79 10.75 -44.65
N GLU A 464 -2.47 10.15 -43.52
CA GLU A 464 -3.29 10.25 -42.32
C GLU A 464 -2.81 11.47 -41.53
N LEU A 465 -3.71 12.43 -41.33
CA LEU A 465 -3.43 13.65 -40.58
C LEU A 465 -3.68 13.44 -39.10
N SER A 466 -2.87 14.08 -38.27
CA SER A 466 -3.07 14.12 -36.83
C SER A 466 -2.77 15.50 -36.28
N THR A 467 -3.71 16.05 -35.50
CA THR A 467 -3.52 17.33 -34.80
C THR A 467 -3.18 17.11 -33.32
N ALA A 468 -2.08 17.69 -32.88
CA ALA A 468 -1.65 17.68 -31.49
C ALA A 468 -1.37 19.10 -30.97
N VAL A 469 -1.39 19.28 -29.65
CA VAL A 469 -0.91 20.53 -29.04
C VAL A 469 0.59 20.63 -29.22
N ALA A 470 1.08 21.79 -29.67
CA ALA A 470 2.51 22.01 -29.88
C ALA A 470 3.29 21.85 -28.56
N ARG A 471 4.43 21.16 -28.62
CA ARG A 471 5.32 21.00 -27.46
C ARG A 471 6.25 22.21 -27.35
N GLY A 472 6.19 22.92 -26.22
CA GLY A 472 7.04 24.08 -25.90
C GLY A 472 6.26 25.23 -25.24
N LYS A 473 6.97 26.21 -24.66
CA LYS A 473 6.36 27.48 -24.22
C LYS A 473 6.00 28.29 -25.46
N SER A 474 4.71 28.62 -25.60
CA SER A 474 4.20 29.52 -26.62
C SER A 474 3.40 30.60 -25.91
N THR A 475 3.77 31.85 -26.10
CA THR A 475 3.05 33.00 -25.52
C THR A 475 1.57 32.98 -25.90
N GLU A 476 1.25 32.48 -27.09
CA GLU A 476 -0.13 32.32 -27.57
C GLU A 476 -0.89 31.21 -26.82
N ARG A 477 -0.20 30.13 -26.42
CA ARG A 477 -0.78 29.07 -25.61
C ARG A 477 -1.08 29.55 -24.19
N ASP A 478 -0.15 30.29 -23.61
CA ASP A 478 -0.31 30.84 -22.25
C ASP A 478 -1.50 31.81 -22.21
N LEU A 479 -1.65 32.67 -23.23
CA LEU A 479 -2.82 33.55 -23.38
C LEU A 479 -4.14 32.80 -23.56
N ILE A 480 -4.16 31.71 -24.32
CA ILE A 480 -5.36 30.87 -24.48
C ILE A 480 -5.68 30.15 -23.16
N GLN A 481 -4.67 29.70 -22.42
CA GLN A 481 -4.86 29.07 -21.12
C GLN A 481 -5.47 30.05 -20.12
N ASP A 482 -4.99 31.29 -20.08
CA ASP A 482 -5.53 32.33 -19.21
C ASP A 482 -6.99 32.68 -19.57
N ASP A 483 -7.33 32.76 -20.87
CA ASP A 483 -8.72 32.97 -21.33
C ASP A 483 -9.64 31.80 -20.96
N VAL A 484 -9.17 30.56 -21.07
CA VAL A 484 -9.92 29.37 -20.67
C VAL A 484 -10.11 29.34 -19.15
N LEU A 485 -9.08 29.65 -18.37
CA LEU A 485 -9.17 29.73 -16.91
C LEU A 485 -10.16 30.82 -16.48
N GLY A 486 -10.11 32.00 -17.08
CA GLY A 486 -11.09 33.07 -16.80
C GLY A 486 -12.53 32.64 -17.11
N LYS A 487 -12.76 31.91 -18.21
CA LYS A 487 -14.09 31.37 -18.53
C LYS A 487 -14.54 30.26 -17.59
N ILE A 488 -13.61 29.45 -17.08
CA ILE A 488 -13.92 28.44 -16.06
C ILE A 488 -14.32 29.15 -14.76
N GLU A 489 -13.60 30.18 -14.34
CA GLU A 489 -13.95 31.00 -13.17
C GLU A 489 -15.34 31.65 -13.34
N GLU A 490 -15.64 32.22 -14.51
CA GLU A 490 -16.98 32.78 -14.81
C GLU A 490 -18.10 31.71 -14.76
N LEU A 491 -17.81 30.49 -15.23
CA LEU A 491 -18.74 29.36 -15.17
C LEU A 491 -18.95 28.87 -13.72
N GLU A 492 -17.88 28.79 -12.92
CA GLU A 492 -17.96 28.46 -11.50
C GLU A 492 -18.81 29.49 -10.76
N ASP A 493 -18.59 30.79 -11.00
CA ASP A 493 -19.38 31.87 -10.43
C ASP A 493 -20.86 31.78 -10.83
N THR A 494 -21.13 31.40 -12.08
CA THR A 494 -22.49 31.22 -12.57
C THR A 494 -23.17 30.01 -11.93
N LEU A 495 -22.44 28.90 -11.75
CA LEU A 495 -22.93 27.68 -11.11
C LEU A 495 -23.11 27.83 -9.60
N LYS A 496 -22.32 28.70 -8.95
CA LYS A 496 -22.43 29.03 -7.51
C LYS A 496 -23.58 29.98 -7.20
N ARG A 497 -24.05 30.78 -8.17
CA ARG A 497 -25.25 31.60 -7.99
C ARG A 497 -26.48 30.68 -7.98
N ALA A 498 -26.98 30.39 -6.77
CA ALA A 498 -28.23 29.66 -6.58
C ALA A 498 -29.33 30.24 -7.49
N GLU A 499 -30.03 29.38 -8.23
CA GLU A 499 -31.14 29.82 -9.07
C GLU A 499 -32.12 30.64 -8.21
N PRO A 500 -32.59 31.80 -8.70
CA PRO A 500 -33.54 32.60 -7.96
C PRO A 500 -34.77 31.74 -7.68
N VAL A 501 -35.05 31.51 -6.40
CA VAL A 501 -36.24 30.79 -5.94
C VAL A 501 -37.44 31.41 -6.64
N MET A 502 -37.98 30.71 -7.62
CA MET A 502 -39.18 31.12 -8.33
C MET A 502 -40.29 31.15 -7.29
N GLY A 503 -40.64 32.37 -6.85
CA GLY A 503 -41.73 32.59 -5.92
C GLY A 503 -43.01 31.94 -6.44
N PRO A 504 -43.89 31.45 -5.54
CA PRO A 504 -45.09 30.74 -5.92
C PRO A 504 -45.92 31.61 -6.89
N SER A 505 -46.17 31.09 -8.08
CA SER A 505 -47.03 31.74 -9.07
C SER A 505 -48.40 32.00 -8.45
N ILE A 506 -48.82 33.27 -8.45
CA ILE A 506 -50.13 33.75 -8.00
C ILE A 506 -51.22 33.30 -8.96
#